data_AF-A0A846QFE2-F1
#
_entry.id   AF-A0A846QFE2-F1
#
_cell.length_a   1.000
_cell.length_b   1.000
_cell.length_c   1.000
_cell.angle_alpha   90.00
_cell.angle_beta   90.00
_cell.angle_gamma   90.00
#
_symmetry.space_group_name_H-M   'P 1'
#
loop_
_entity.id
_entity.type
_entity.pdbx_description
1 polymer ?
#
loop_
_entity_poly.entity_id
_entity_poly.type
_entity_poly.pdbx_seq_one_letter_code
_entity_poly.pdbx_strand_id
1 'polypeptide(L)' 'MIILDDTPPFSDVCSLCAHITDHSKRRCRAFPNGIPDAIWLGDDAHRAPWPDQGNDIVFERSVNR' A
#
# COMPACT_ATOMS: atom_id res chain seq x y z
N MET A 1 -15.96 -18.45 15.53
CA MET A 1 -16.15 -17.76 14.25
C MET A 1 -14.90 -16.95 14.02
N ILE A 2 -13.97 -17.45 13.21
CA ILE A 2 -12.76 -16.71 12.86
C ILE A 2 -13.21 -15.78 11.73
N ILE A 3 -13.38 -14.49 12.03
CA ILE A 3 -13.50 -13.48 10.98
C ILE A 3 -12.10 -13.43 10.37
N LEU A 4 -11.89 -14.15 9.27
CA LEU A 4 -10.76 -13.84 8.38
C LEU A 4 -11.09 -12.46 7.84
N ASP A 5 -10.26 -11.48 8.15
CA ASP A 5 -10.32 -10.20 7.47
C ASP A 5 -10.25 -10.49 5.96
N ASP A 6 -11.29 -10.11 5.21
CA ASP A 6 -11.39 -10.30 3.74
C ASP A 6 -10.30 -9.53 2.96
N THR A 7 -9.30 -8.99 3.65
CA THR A 7 -8.24 -8.22 3.03
C THR A 7 -7.14 -9.16 2.53
N PRO A 8 -6.83 -9.14 1.22
CA PRO A 8 -5.85 -10.05 0.66
C PRO A 8 -4.45 -9.80 1.25
N PRO A 9 -3.62 -10.86 1.38
CA PRO A 9 -2.26 -10.75 1.90
C PRO A 9 -1.30 -10.00 0.95
N PHE A 10 -1.72 -9.75 -0.29
CA PHE A 10 -0.99 -9.00 -1.30
C PHE A 10 -1.91 -7.95 -1.94
N SER A 11 -1.32 -6.85 -2.38
CA SER A 11 -1.99 -5.79 -3.14
C SER A 11 -1.44 -5.73 -4.55
N ASP A 12 -2.28 -5.75 -5.58
CA ASP A 12 -1.82 -5.63 -6.97
C ASP A 12 -1.13 -4.28 -7.26
N VAL A 13 -1.53 -3.23 -6.53
CA VAL A 13 -0.92 -1.90 -6.63
C VAL A 13 0.38 -1.87 -5.83
N CYS A 14 0.33 -2.15 -4.52
CA CYS A 14 1.49 -1.96 -3.66
C CYS A 14 2.60 -2.98 -3.94
N SER A 15 2.27 -4.18 -4.46
CA SER A 15 3.27 -5.21 -4.76
C SER A 15 4.25 -4.84 -5.85
N LEU A 16 3.84 -3.90 -6.71
CA LEU A 16 4.64 -3.37 -7.82
C LEU A 16 5.32 -2.04 -7.46
N CYS A 17 5.07 -1.49 -6.28
CA CYS A 17 5.60 -0.20 -5.85
C CYS A 17 7.04 -0.33 -5.31
N ALA A 18 7.94 0.56 -5.72
CA ALA A 18 9.32 0.63 -5.25
C ALA A 18 9.45 0.99 -3.75
N HIS A 19 8.37 1.49 -3.15
CA HIS A 19 8.37 1.94 -1.75
C HIS A 19 7.80 0.93 -0.75
N ILE A 20 7.28 -0.21 -1.20
CA ILE A 20 6.78 -1.26 -0.28
C ILE A 20 7.93 -1.81 0.56
N THR A 21 7.74 -1.82 1.88
CA THR A 21 8.77 -2.28 2.83
C THR A 21 8.38 -3.57 3.52
N ASP A 22 7.07 -3.80 3.74
CA ASP A 22 6.56 -4.97 4.44
C ASP A 22 5.14 -5.30 3.95
N HIS A 23 5.01 -6.36 3.16
CA HIS A 23 3.72 -6.84 2.64
C HIS A 23 2.83 -7.39 3.75
N SER A 24 3.41 -8.18 4.66
CA SER A 24 2.67 -8.87 5.73
C SER A 24 1.96 -7.90 6.68
N LYS A 25 2.55 -6.71 6.86
CA LYS A 25 1.99 -5.65 7.71
C LYS A 25 1.35 -4.50 6.93
N ARG A 26 1.28 -4.60 5.59
CA ARG A 26 0.76 -3.55 4.71
C ARG A 26 1.46 -2.21 4.96
N ARG A 27 2.80 -2.16 4.90
CA ARG A 27 3.58 -0.92 5.16
C ARG A 27 4.52 -0.57 4.02
N CYS A 28 4.68 0.73 3.80
CA CYS A 28 5.61 1.31 2.85
C CYS A 28 6.24 2.58 3.44
N ARG A 29 7.14 3.24 2.70
CA ARG A 29 7.75 4.51 3.14
C ARG A 29 6.73 5.64 3.35
N ALA A 30 5.66 5.68 2.55
CA ALA A 30 4.59 6.68 2.70
C ALA A 30 3.70 6.41 3.93
N PHE A 31 3.49 5.13 4.24
CA PHE A 31 2.61 4.66 5.31
C PHE A 31 3.36 3.71 6.27
N PRO A 32 4.22 4.25 7.16
CA PRO A 32 5.02 3.42 8.07
C PRO A 32 4.20 2.70 9.14
N ASN A 33 2.93 3.11 9.33
CA ASN A 33 2.02 2.55 10.34
C ASN A 33 0.88 1.70 9.74
N GLY A 34 0.83 1.56 8.41
CA GLY A 34 -0.22 0.80 7.72
C GLY A 34 -0.81 1.58 6.55
N ILE A 35 -0.91 0.91 5.40
CA ILE A 35 -1.50 1.43 4.16
C ILE A 35 -3.03 1.39 4.31
N PRO A 36 -3.75 2.48 4.00
CA PRO A 36 -5.22 2.51 3.97
C PRO A 36 -5.80 1.42 3.07
N ASP A 37 -6.94 0.83 3.46
CA ASP A 37 -7.58 -0.25 2.70
C ASP A 37 -7.90 0.14 1.26
N ALA A 38 -8.37 1.36 1.01
CA ALA A 38 -8.64 1.85 -0.34
C ALA A 38 -7.39 1.82 -1.24
N ILE A 39 -6.21 2.11 -0.70
CA ILE A 39 -4.95 1.99 -1.44
C ILE A 39 -4.53 0.52 -1.57
N TRP A 40 -4.62 -0.25 -0.48
CA TRP A 40 -4.21 -1.65 -0.46
C TRP A 40 -5.05 -2.53 -1.39
N LEU A 41 -6.36 -2.33 -1.40
CA LEU A 41 -7.31 -3.02 -2.27
C LEU A 41 -7.26 -2.52 -3.72
N GLY A 42 -6.60 -1.38 -3.96
CA GLY A 42 -6.41 -0.81 -5.29
C GLY A 42 -7.56 0.07 -5.78
N ASP A 43 -8.52 0.42 -4.91
CA ASP A 43 -9.55 1.44 -5.20
C ASP A 43 -8.90 2.80 -5.50
N ASP A 44 -7.75 3.06 -4.86
CA ASP A 44 -6.85 4.16 -5.19
C ASP A 44 -5.45 3.62 -5.55
N ALA A 45 -4.97 3.98 -6.73
CA ALA A 45 -3.66 3.54 -7.23
C ALA A 45 -2.46 4.32 -6.64
N HIS A 46 -2.69 5.12 -5.60
CA HIS A 46 -1.74 6.02 -4.94
C HIS A 46 -0.99 6.93 -5.90
N ARG A 47 -1.69 7.48 -6.90
CA ARG A 47 -1.12 8.36 -7.94
C ARG A 47 -0.98 9.83 -7.51
N ALA A 48 -1.49 10.16 -6.34
CA ALA A 48 -1.35 11.45 -5.68
C ALA A 48 -1.17 11.22 -4.17
N PRO A 49 -0.62 12.19 -3.43
CA PRO A 49 -0.55 12.10 -1.98
C PRO A 49 -1.93 11.86 -1.37
N TRP A 50 -2.03 10.84 -0.52
CA TRP A 50 -3.27 10.55 0.20
C TRP A 50 -3.52 11.63 1.28
N PRO A 51 -4.79 11.97 1.57
CA PRO A 51 -5.11 12.88 2.67
C PRO A 51 -4.38 12.48 3.96
N ASP A 52 -3.71 13.43 4.60
CA ASP A 52 -3.00 13.25 5.86
C ASP A 52 -1.80 12.29 5.87
N GLN A 53 -1.28 11.85 4.70
CA GLN A 53 -0.09 10.98 4.67
C GLN A 53 1.20 11.68 5.17
N GLY A 54 1.22 13.02 5.16
CA GLY A 54 2.31 13.83 5.72
C GLY A 54 3.62 13.84 4.92
N ASN A 55 3.59 13.36 3.67
CA ASN A 55 4.72 13.36 2.74
C ASN A 55 4.20 13.38 1.29
N ASP A 56 5.10 13.48 0.30
CA ASP A 56 4.74 13.52 -1.12
C ASP A 56 5.02 12.19 -1.87
N ILE A 57 5.24 11.10 -1.12
CA ILE A 57 5.52 9.80 -1.72
C ILE A 57 4.24 9.27 -2.35
N VAL A 58 4.33 8.88 -3.62
CA VAL A 58 3.26 8.28 -4.42
C VAL A 58 3.75 6.98 -5.02
N PHE A 59 2.89 6.26 -5.72
CA PHE A 59 3.24 5.05 -6.44
C PHE A 59 4.41 5.31 -7.42
N GLU A 60 5.49 4.55 -7.24
CA GLU A 60 6.61 4.47 -8.17
C GLU A 60 6.77 3.01 -8.58
N ARG A 61 6.76 2.71 -9.89
CA ARG A 61 6.89 1.33 -10.35
C ARG A 61 8.31 0.81 -10.10
N SER A 62 8.43 -0.33 -9.43
CA SER A 62 9.71 -1.02 -9.30
C SER A 62 10.15 -1.56 -10.67
N VAL A 63 11.35 -1.17 -11.12
CA VAL A 63 11.95 -1.63 -12.38
C VAL A 63 12.76 -2.93 -12.22
N ASN A 64 12.98 -3.39 -10.98
CA ASN A 64 13.89 -4.50 -10.65
C ASN A 64 13.22 -5.61 -9.80
N ARG A 65 11.93 -5.92 -10.03
CA ARG A 65 11.27 -7.09 -9.42
C ARG A 65 10.82 -8.09 -10.48
#